data_AF-A0A958PR76-F1
#
_entry.id   AF-A0A958PR76-F1
#
_cell.length_a   1.000
_cell.length_b   1.000
_cell.length_c   1.000
_cell.angle_alpha   90.00
_cell.angle_beta   90.00
_cell.angle_gamma   90.00
#
_symmetry.space_group_name_H-M   'P 1'
#
loop_
_entity.id
_entity.type
_entity.pdbx_description
1 polymer ?
#
loop_
_entity_poly.entity_id
_entity_poly.type
_entity_poly.pdbx_seq_one_letter_code
_entity_poly.pdbx_strand_id
1 'polypeptide(L)'
;MFPISRCFVLQLAFIFAFSALAEEKRDVLENLNYPELQVTPLASQRIIDEAKNERSDKWTTHWPIQASAVMTLVAAGQVKDKYQTGANADDIQRNKDAVKIGGLVGLGWIGTTLALSYYYTPYYDAYKATKRMPAGTKREQLAKERASESALKDADRFGAKLTWMSFATNLMASVNMAANTNDDGKVTAGLAVLLSATPLLFRYRWNTVAEEHDHYKKKIYGPVAQTTLIPVNQGKEWTPGVSVTYSF
;
A
#
# COMPACT_ATOMS: atom_id res chain seq x y z
N MET A 1 -43.04 -50.17 39.76
CA MET A 1 -41.76 -50.37 39.06
C MET A 1 -41.66 -49.31 37.98
N PHE A 2 -41.00 -48.18 38.27
CA PHE A 2 -40.81 -47.11 37.29
C PHE A 2 -39.63 -47.47 36.36
N PRO A 3 -39.74 -47.24 35.04
CA PRO A 3 -38.71 -47.66 34.10
C PRO A 3 -37.47 -46.77 34.21
N ILE A 4 -36.46 -47.26 34.93
CA ILE A 4 -35.15 -46.62 35.14
C ILE A 4 -34.45 -46.27 33.80
N SER A 5 -34.81 -46.96 32.72
CA SER A 5 -34.23 -46.77 31.39
C SER A 5 -34.42 -45.36 30.79
N ARG A 6 -35.52 -44.66 31.09
CA ARG A 6 -35.78 -43.33 30.48
C ARG A 6 -34.96 -42.19 31.10
N CYS A 7 -34.53 -42.33 32.36
CA CYS A 7 -33.77 -41.29 33.04
C CYS A 7 -32.32 -41.21 32.56
N PHE A 8 -31.73 -42.36 32.21
CA PHE A 8 -30.34 -42.47 31.77
C PHE A 8 -30.12 -41.85 30.38
N VAL A 9 -31.08 -42.00 29.47
CA VAL A 9 -31.04 -41.41 28.13
C VAL A 9 -31.11 -39.88 28.18
N LEU A 10 -31.91 -39.33 29.10
CA LEU A 10 -32.03 -37.88 29.31
C LEU A 10 -30.75 -37.26 29.90
N GLN A 11 -30.10 -37.94 30.85
CA GLN A 11 -28.82 -37.46 31.40
C GLN A 11 -27.69 -37.48 30.37
N LEU A 12 -27.60 -38.52 29.55
CA LEU A 12 -26.61 -38.59 28.46
C LEU A 12 -26.84 -37.50 27.41
N ALA A 13 -28.09 -37.29 26.97
CA ALA A 13 -28.41 -36.23 26.03
C ALA A 13 -28.05 -34.84 26.57
N PHE A 14 -28.26 -34.61 27.87
CA PHE A 14 -27.90 -33.34 28.53
C PHE A 14 -26.38 -33.13 28.59
N ILE A 15 -25.60 -34.17 28.90
CA ILE A 15 -24.12 -34.10 28.92
C ILE A 15 -23.56 -33.81 27.52
N PHE A 16 -24.09 -34.46 26.47
CA PHE A 16 -23.67 -34.18 25.10
C PHE A 16 -24.02 -32.76 24.63
N ALA A 17 -25.23 -32.28 24.95
CA ALA A 17 -25.63 -30.91 24.63
C ALA A 17 -24.78 -29.86 25.36
N PHE A 18 -24.43 -30.09 26.63
CA PHE A 18 -23.59 -29.18 27.40
C PHE A 18 -22.14 -29.14 26.91
N SER A 19 -21.59 -30.30 26.50
CA SER A 19 -20.25 -30.37 25.91
C SER A 19 -20.16 -29.63 24.58
N ALA A 20 -21.15 -29.80 23.68
CA ALA A 20 -21.20 -29.09 22.42
C ALA A 20 -21.27 -27.56 22.62
N LEU A 21 -22.08 -27.11 23.59
CA LEU A 21 -22.23 -25.69 23.90
C LEU A 21 -20.98 -25.09 24.57
N ALA A 22 -20.23 -25.90 25.33
CA ALA A 22 -18.95 -25.48 25.91
C ALA A 22 -17.83 -25.37 24.87
N GLU A 23 -17.85 -26.20 23.84
CA GLU A 23 -16.89 -26.18 22.73
C GLU A 23 -17.11 -24.93 21.84
N GLU A 24 -18.36 -24.61 21.52
CA GLU A 24 -18.72 -23.39 20.78
C GLU A 24 -18.26 -22.11 21.51
N LYS A 25 -18.48 -22.02 22.83
CA LYS A 25 -18.03 -20.85 23.61
C LYS A 25 -16.51 -20.70 23.64
N ARG A 26 -15.75 -21.80 23.63
CA ARG A 26 -14.29 -21.75 23.58
C ARG A 26 -13.80 -21.22 22.23
N ASP A 27 -14.40 -21.67 21.13
CA ASP A 27 -14.06 -21.16 19.81
C ASP A 27 -14.35 -19.66 19.68
N VAL A 28 -15.50 -19.18 20.18
CA VAL A 28 -15.83 -17.75 20.18
C VAL A 28 -14.83 -16.96 21.03
N LEU A 29 -14.51 -17.41 22.24
CA LEU A 29 -13.55 -16.73 23.13
C LEU A 29 -12.13 -16.74 22.56
N GLU A 30 -11.71 -17.83 21.93
CA GLU A 30 -10.40 -17.90 21.29
C GLU A 30 -10.34 -17.07 20.01
N ASN A 31 -11.44 -16.93 19.28
CA ASN A 31 -11.53 -16.05 18.11
C ASN A 31 -11.50 -14.57 18.52
N LEU A 32 -12.00 -14.23 19.70
CA LEU A 32 -11.86 -12.89 20.30
C LEU A 32 -10.41 -12.59 20.74
N ASN A 33 -9.59 -13.61 21.04
CA ASN A 33 -8.20 -13.38 21.45
C ASN A 33 -7.28 -12.96 20.30
N TYR A 34 -7.63 -13.28 19.05
CA TYR A 34 -6.83 -12.96 17.85
C TYR A 34 -7.69 -12.41 16.72
N PRO A 35 -8.24 -11.19 16.87
CA PRO A 35 -9.08 -10.55 15.85
C PRO A 35 -8.38 -10.38 14.49
N GLU A 36 -7.05 -10.47 14.44
CA GLU A 36 -6.24 -10.28 13.22
C GLU A 36 -6.41 -11.46 12.26
N LEU A 37 -6.78 -12.62 12.79
CA LEU A 37 -7.12 -13.80 12.00
C LEU A 37 -8.52 -13.70 11.37
N GLN A 38 -9.32 -12.69 11.72
CA GLN A 38 -10.65 -12.46 11.15
C GLN A 38 -10.62 -11.49 9.96
N VAL A 39 -9.46 -10.92 9.63
CA VAL A 39 -9.33 -9.99 8.50
C VAL A 39 -9.51 -10.73 7.18
N THR A 40 -10.47 -10.27 6.38
CA THR A 40 -10.75 -10.81 5.04
C THR A 40 -10.48 -9.75 3.97
N PRO A 41 -9.56 -10.00 3.02
CA PRO A 41 -8.63 -11.13 2.96
C PRO A 41 -7.51 -11.05 4.01
N LEU A 42 -7.01 -12.22 4.44
CA LEU A 42 -5.82 -12.34 5.28
C LEU A 42 -4.60 -11.73 4.57
N ALA A 43 -3.60 -11.27 5.34
CA ALA A 43 -2.38 -10.71 4.77
C ALA A 43 -1.62 -11.75 3.95
N SER A 44 -1.53 -12.98 4.45
CA SER A 44 -0.90 -14.09 3.73
C SER A 44 -1.61 -14.42 2.42
N GLN A 45 -2.95 -14.40 2.42
CA GLN A 45 -3.76 -14.61 1.23
C GLN A 45 -3.55 -13.48 0.21
N ARG A 46 -3.52 -12.23 0.66
CA ARG A 46 -3.28 -11.07 -0.22
C ARG A 46 -1.91 -11.16 -0.88
N ILE A 47 -0.87 -11.55 -0.14
CA ILE A 47 0.47 -11.77 -0.71
C ILE A 47 0.44 -12.85 -1.80
N ILE A 48 -0.32 -13.94 -1.61
CA ILE A 48 -0.44 -14.99 -2.62
C ILE A 48 -1.06 -14.45 -3.90
N ASP A 49 -2.13 -13.65 -3.77
CA ASP A 49 -2.84 -13.10 -4.92
C ASP A 49 -2.00 -12.04 -5.64
N GLU A 50 -1.32 -11.16 -4.90
CA GLU A 50 -0.41 -10.18 -5.50
C GLU A 50 0.86 -10.83 -6.08
N ALA A 51 1.39 -11.91 -5.49
CA ALA A 51 2.54 -12.64 -6.05
C ALA A 51 2.21 -13.29 -7.42
N LYS A 52 0.95 -13.67 -7.66
CA LYS A 52 0.50 -14.17 -8.98
C LYS A 52 0.46 -13.04 -10.01
N ASN A 53 -0.09 -11.89 -9.61
CA ASN A 53 -0.27 -10.72 -10.49
C ASN A 53 1.05 -9.95 -10.71
N GLU A 54 2.00 -10.05 -9.78
CA GLU A 54 3.29 -9.35 -9.85
C GLU A 54 4.06 -9.70 -11.12
N ARG A 55 3.89 -10.92 -11.66
CA ARG A 55 4.54 -11.32 -12.92
C ARG A 55 3.88 -10.71 -14.16
N SER A 56 2.55 -10.55 -14.19
CA SER A 56 1.87 -9.89 -15.31
C SER A 56 2.10 -8.39 -15.28
N ASP A 57 2.15 -7.81 -14.09
CA ASP A 57 2.13 -6.37 -13.89
C ASP A 57 3.53 -5.76 -13.78
N LYS A 58 4.60 -6.53 -14.05
CA LYS A 58 6.00 -6.08 -13.90
C LYS A 58 6.29 -4.77 -14.61
N TRP A 59 5.77 -4.61 -15.81
CA TRP A 59 6.02 -3.46 -16.67
C TRP A 59 5.10 -2.29 -16.34
N THR A 60 3.85 -2.58 -15.96
CA THR A 60 2.87 -1.56 -15.61
C THR A 60 3.12 -1.01 -14.20
N THR A 61 3.67 -1.79 -13.27
CA THR A 61 3.88 -1.36 -11.88
C THR A 61 4.67 -0.05 -11.76
N HIS A 62 5.64 0.18 -12.65
CA HIS A 62 6.52 1.35 -12.64
C HIS A 62 6.09 2.49 -13.60
N TRP A 63 4.93 2.37 -14.25
CA TRP A 63 4.53 3.29 -15.33
C TRP A 63 4.49 4.77 -14.92
N PRO A 64 4.07 5.18 -13.71
CA PRO A 64 4.03 6.60 -13.34
C PRO A 64 5.43 7.23 -13.30
N ILE A 65 6.41 6.47 -12.81
CA ILE A 65 7.82 6.88 -12.77
C ILE A 65 8.39 6.94 -14.19
N GLN A 66 8.13 5.91 -15.00
CA GLN A 66 8.58 5.87 -16.40
C GLN A 66 8.03 7.04 -17.22
N ALA A 67 6.74 7.38 -17.05
CA ALA A 67 6.15 8.52 -17.74
C ALA A 67 6.87 9.84 -17.41
N SER A 68 7.14 10.09 -16.11
CA SER A 68 7.89 11.28 -15.69
C SER A 68 9.33 11.31 -16.23
N ALA A 69 10.00 10.16 -16.25
CA ALA A 69 11.37 10.02 -16.71
C ALA A 69 11.50 10.19 -18.23
N VAL A 70 10.57 9.60 -19.00
CA VAL A 70 10.48 9.76 -20.45
C VAL A 70 10.27 11.21 -20.80
N MET A 71 9.40 11.93 -20.10
CA MET A 71 9.17 13.34 -20.39
C MET A 71 10.34 14.24 -20.02
N THR A 72 11.03 13.94 -18.92
CA THR A 72 12.29 14.61 -18.58
C THR A 72 13.35 14.38 -19.67
N LEU A 73 13.43 13.17 -20.21
CA LEU A 73 14.34 12.83 -21.31
C LEU A 73 13.97 13.52 -22.63
N VAL A 74 12.67 13.58 -22.96
CA VAL A 74 12.15 14.30 -24.14
C VAL A 74 12.46 15.79 -24.02
N ALA A 75 12.25 16.38 -22.85
CA ALA A 75 12.61 17.78 -22.60
C ALA A 75 14.12 18.01 -22.79
N ALA A 76 14.97 17.15 -22.24
CA ALA A 76 16.42 17.23 -22.44
C ALA A 76 16.80 17.15 -23.93
N GLY A 77 16.18 16.24 -24.69
CA GLY A 77 16.41 16.10 -26.13
C GLY A 77 15.98 17.34 -26.94
N GLN A 78 14.84 17.94 -26.60
CA GLN A 78 14.31 19.11 -27.30
C GLN A 78 15.01 20.42 -26.93
N VAL A 79 15.62 20.49 -25.74
CA VAL A 79 16.35 21.66 -25.24
C VAL A 79 17.81 21.71 -25.72
N LYS A 80 18.39 20.56 -26.12
CA LYS A 80 19.82 20.38 -26.47
C LYS A 80 20.42 21.43 -27.42
N ASP A 81 19.62 21.97 -28.33
CA ASP A 81 20.09 22.94 -29.34
C ASP A 81 19.40 24.32 -29.21
N LYS A 82 18.65 24.56 -28.13
CA LYS A 82 17.91 25.82 -27.89
C LYS A 82 18.62 26.67 -26.84
N TYR A 83 19.47 27.58 -27.31
CA TYR A 83 20.29 28.49 -26.49
C TYR A 83 19.77 29.92 -26.47
N GLN A 84 19.87 30.61 -25.33
CA GLN A 84 19.33 31.98 -25.20
C GLN A 84 19.95 32.90 -26.24
N THR A 85 19.10 33.59 -27.00
CA THR A 85 19.56 34.51 -28.04
C THR A 85 20.34 35.65 -27.35
N GLY A 86 21.65 35.74 -27.61
CA GLY A 86 22.56 36.63 -26.88
C GLY A 86 23.27 36.01 -25.67
N ALA A 87 23.20 34.69 -25.49
CA ALA A 87 23.88 33.95 -24.43
C ALA A 87 25.41 34.08 -24.49
N ASN A 88 26.02 34.31 -23.33
CA ASN A 88 27.48 34.21 -23.18
C ASN A 88 27.93 32.75 -23.25
N ALA A 89 29.24 32.52 -23.42
CA ALA A 89 29.83 31.17 -23.40
C ALA A 89 29.44 30.39 -22.13
N ASP A 90 29.34 31.08 -20.99
CA ASP A 90 28.94 30.50 -19.71
C ASP A 90 27.49 30.01 -19.71
N ASP A 91 26.56 30.76 -20.31
CA ASP A 91 25.13 30.39 -20.38
C ASP A 91 24.92 29.19 -21.30
N ILE A 92 25.67 29.14 -22.40
CA ILE A 92 25.70 27.98 -23.31
C ILE A 92 26.19 26.74 -22.57
N GLN A 93 27.23 26.87 -21.73
CA GLN A 93 27.76 25.77 -20.95
C GLN A 93 26.76 25.30 -19.88
N ARG A 94 26.13 26.23 -19.15
CA ARG A 94 25.09 25.92 -18.16
C ARG A 94 23.90 25.17 -18.77
N ASN A 95 23.45 25.59 -19.96
CA ASN A 95 22.40 24.89 -20.69
C ASN A 95 22.82 23.46 -21.04
N LYS A 96 24.03 23.28 -21.61
CA LYS A 96 24.56 21.94 -21.92
C LYS A 96 24.62 21.04 -20.70
N ASP A 97 25.01 21.58 -19.55
CA ASP A 97 25.09 20.81 -18.32
C ASP A 97 23.69 20.50 -17.76
N ALA A 98 22.73 21.43 -17.85
CA ALA A 98 21.33 21.18 -17.51
C ALA A 98 20.72 20.06 -18.37
N VAL A 99 20.96 20.08 -19.69
CA VAL A 99 20.51 19.04 -20.63
C VAL A 99 21.15 17.69 -20.30
N LYS A 100 22.46 17.65 -20.00
CA LYS A 100 23.13 16.41 -19.57
C LYS A 100 22.53 15.87 -18.28
N ILE A 101 22.31 16.71 -17.28
CA ILE A 101 21.69 16.31 -16.01
C ILE A 101 20.28 15.76 -16.26
N GLY A 102 19.46 16.47 -17.05
CA GLY A 102 18.11 16.02 -17.41
C GLY A 102 18.12 14.67 -18.13
N GLY A 103 19.03 14.49 -19.10
CA GLY A 103 19.23 13.23 -19.80
C GLY A 103 19.67 12.10 -18.86
N LEU A 104 20.62 12.35 -17.96
CA LEU A 104 21.10 11.38 -16.98
C LEU A 104 20.01 10.98 -15.99
N VAL A 105 19.21 11.94 -15.48
CA VAL A 105 18.10 11.66 -14.57
C VAL A 105 17.01 10.85 -15.28
N GLY A 106 16.61 11.26 -16.48
CA GLY A 106 15.59 10.55 -17.27
C GLY A 106 16.01 9.12 -17.61
N LEU A 107 17.21 8.94 -18.18
CA LEU A 107 17.75 7.59 -18.49
C LEU A 107 18.01 6.77 -17.22
N GLY A 108 18.48 7.41 -16.15
CA GLY A 108 18.73 6.76 -14.87
C GLY A 108 17.46 6.15 -14.29
N TRP A 109 16.33 6.86 -14.31
CA TRP A 109 15.05 6.33 -13.85
C TRP A 109 14.47 5.26 -14.77
N ILE A 110 14.60 5.39 -16.09
CA ILE A 110 14.20 4.33 -17.01
C ILE A 110 15.01 3.05 -16.72
N GLY A 111 16.33 3.14 -16.65
CA GLY A 111 17.19 2.01 -16.31
C GLY A 111 16.89 1.41 -14.93
N THR A 112 16.67 2.26 -13.92
CA THR A 112 16.34 1.82 -12.56
C THR A 112 14.99 1.10 -12.50
N THR A 113 13.96 1.62 -13.16
CA THR A 113 12.64 0.96 -13.19
C THR A 113 12.69 -0.37 -13.93
N LEU A 114 13.43 -0.46 -15.04
CA LEU A 114 13.65 -1.73 -15.75
C LEU A 114 14.37 -2.76 -14.88
N ALA A 115 15.43 -2.33 -14.17
CA ALA A 115 16.15 -3.19 -13.25
C ALA A 115 15.24 -3.66 -12.10
N LEU A 116 14.45 -2.76 -11.51
CA LEU A 116 13.49 -3.12 -10.46
C LEU A 116 12.43 -4.11 -10.96
N SER A 117 11.85 -3.88 -12.14
CA SER A 117 10.88 -4.81 -12.75
C SER A 117 11.44 -6.23 -12.93
N TYR A 118 12.75 -6.36 -13.19
CA TYR A 118 13.39 -7.66 -13.39
C TYR A 118 13.82 -8.33 -12.08
N TYR A 119 14.51 -7.58 -11.21
CA TYR A 119 15.20 -8.11 -10.03
C TYR A 119 14.40 -8.03 -8.74
N TYR A 120 13.41 -7.14 -8.63
CA TYR A 120 12.70 -6.89 -7.38
C TYR A 120 11.24 -7.36 -7.46
N THR A 121 10.95 -8.47 -6.79
CA THR A 121 9.62 -9.09 -6.72
C THR A 121 9.22 -9.30 -5.25
N PRO A 122 8.90 -8.22 -4.52
CA PRO A 122 8.70 -8.28 -3.06
C PRO A 122 7.58 -9.24 -2.65
N TYR A 123 6.49 -9.34 -3.43
CA TYR A 123 5.37 -10.19 -3.05
C TYR A 123 5.70 -11.67 -3.25
N TYR A 124 6.37 -12.01 -4.35
CA TYR A 124 6.81 -13.38 -4.59
C TYR A 124 7.83 -13.87 -3.55
N ASP A 125 8.77 -13.01 -3.14
CA ASP A 125 9.75 -13.36 -2.11
C ASP A 125 9.10 -13.49 -0.73
N ALA A 126 8.18 -12.58 -0.40
CA ALA A 126 7.37 -12.67 0.82
C ALA A 126 6.50 -13.93 0.84
N TYR A 127 5.91 -14.32 -0.29
CA TYR A 127 5.16 -15.57 -0.43
C TYR A 127 6.05 -16.79 -0.16
N LYS A 128 7.26 -16.85 -0.72
CA LYS A 128 8.20 -17.95 -0.46
C LYS A 128 8.59 -18.03 1.01
N ALA A 129 8.84 -16.89 1.66
CA ALA A 129 9.19 -16.83 3.07
C ALA A 129 8.03 -17.31 3.96
N THR A 130 6.84 -16.75 3.75
CA THR A 130 5.64 -17.05 4.54
C THR A 130 5.09 -18.46 4.31
N LYS A 131 5.28 -19.03 3.10
CA LYS A 131 4.91 -20.42 2.80
C LYS A 131 5.68 -21.44 3.64
N ARG A 132 6.91 -21.12 4.05
CA ARG A 132 7.76 -22.00 4.87
C ARG A 132 7.45 -21.92 6.37
N MET A 133 6.65 -20.94 6.79
CA MET A 133 6.26 -20.80 8.19
C MET A 133 5.20 -21.84 8.56
N PRO A 134 5.32 -22.50 9.73
CA PRO A 134 4.27 -23.37 10.23
C PRO A 134 2.99 -22.57 10.48
N ALA A 135 1.84 -23.24 10.37
CA ALA A 135 0.52 -22.64 10.56
C ALA A 135 -0.42 -23.60 11.32
N GLY A 136 0.15 -24.52 12.11
CA GLY A 136 -0.60 -25.57 12.79
C GLY A 136 -1.33 -25.05 14.01
N THR A 137 -0.73 -24.10 14.74
CA THR A 137 -1.36 -23.47 15.92
C THR A 137 -1.85 -22.05 15.62
N LYS A 138 -2.84 -21.55 16.37
CA LYS A 138 -3.33 -20.15 16.26
C LYS A 138 -2.19 -19.12 16.43
N ARG A 139 -1.25 -19.40 17.34
CA ARG A 139 -0.05 -18.57 17.55
C ARG A 139 0.89 -18.56 16.35
N GLU A 140 1.07 -19.71 15.69
CA GLU A 140 1.88 -19.82 14.47
C GLU A 140 1.22 -19.12 13.28
N GLN A 141 -0.10 -19.32 13.11
CA GLN A 141 -0.89 -18.59 12.10
C GLN A 141 -0.75 -17.09 12.29
N LEU A 142 -0.85 -16.63 13.54
CA LEU A 142 -0.64 -15.24 13.87
C LEU A 142 0.76 -14.73 13.51
N ALA A 143 1.79 -15.49 13.86
CA ALA A 143 3.17 -15.12 13.51
C ALA A 143 3.35 -15.02 11.99
N LYS A 144 2.72 -15.93 11.24
CA LYS A 144 2.70 -15.91 9.77
C LYS A 144 1.97 -14.68 9.23
N GLU A 145 0.79 -14.35 9.75
CA GLU A 145 0.05 -13.15 9.33
C GLU A 145 0.83 -11.87 9.64
N ARG A 146 1.45 -11.75 10.82
CA ARG A 146 2.29 -10.57 11.14
C ARG A 146 3.53 -10.44 10.25
N ALA A 147 4.16 -11.56 9.90
CA ALA A 147 5.27 -11.57 8.94
C ALA A 147 4.81 -11.13 7.54
N SER A 148 3.65 -11.62 7.10
CA SER A 148 3.00 -11.19 5.86
C SER A 148 2.67 -9.68 5.89
N GLU A 149 2.04 -9.18 6.95
CA GLU A 149 1.74 -7.75 7.10
C GLU A 149 3.00 -6.88 7.03
N SER A 150 4.09 -7.30 7.70
CA SER A 150 5.36 -6.59 7.64
C SER A 150 5.86 -6.48 6.20
N ALA A 151 5.81 -7.57 5.43
CA ALA A 151 6.24 -7.56 4.04
C ALA A 151 5.41 -6.63 3.15
N LEU A 152 4.08 -6.56 3.35
CA LEU A 152 3.22 -5.60 2.67
C LEU A 152 3.62 -4.15 2.98
N LYS A 153 3.88 -3.85 4.26
CA LYS A 153 4.30 -2.51 4.72
C LYS A 153 5.69 -2.12 4.22
N ASP A 154 6.60 -3.09 4.10
CA ASP A 154 7.94 -2.83 3.58
C ASP A 154 7.90 -2.49 2.08
N ALA A 155 7.07 -3.19 1.30
CA ALA A 155 6.81 -2.85 -0.11
C ALA A 155 6.17 -1.46 -0.27
N ASP A 156 5.19 -1.12 0.57
CA ASP A 156 4.55 0.20 0.61
C ASP A 156 5.55 1.33 0.88
N ARG A 157 6.34 1.20 1.95
CA ARG A 157 7.37 2.19 2.31
C ARG A 157 8.41 2.36 1.21
N PHE A 158 8.80 1.26 0.56
CA PHE A 158 9.74 1.31 -0.55
C PHE A 158 9.15 2.02 -1.77
N GLY A 159 7.90 1.71 -2.13
CA GLY A 159 7.15 2.40 -3.19
C GLY A 159 7.01 3.90 -2.92
N ALA A 160 6.64 4.28 -1.69
CA ALA A 160 6.51 5.68 -1.30
C ALA A 160 7.84 6.45 -1.43
N LYS A 161 8.95 5.85 -0.99
CA LYS A 161 10.29 6.45 -1.16
C LYS A 161 10.65 6.61 -2.63
N LEU A 162 10.42 5.60 -3.46
CA LEU A 162 10.67 5.68 -4.90
C LEU A 162 9.86 6.78 -5.57
N THR A 163 8.58 6.89 -5.23
CA THR A 163 7.68 7.95 -5.72
C THR A 163 8.24 9.33 -5.39
N TRP A 164 8.60 9.59 -4.13
CA TRP A 164 9.13 10.88 -3.71
C TRP A 164 10.51 11.19 -4.31
N MET A 165 11.41 10.20 -4.38
CA MET A 165 12.72 10.38 -5.01
C MET A 165 12.59 10.68 -6.51
N SER A 166 11.72 9.95 -7.22
CA SER A 166 11.46 10.17 -8.64
C SER A 166 10.86 11.55 -8.88
N PHE A 167 9.82 11.91 -8.13
CA PHE A 167 9.21 13.23 -8.21
C PHE A 167 10.26 14.33 -8.02
N ALA A 168 11.00 14.28 -6.90
CA ALA A 168 11.96 15.32 -6.55
C ALA A 168 13.07 15.47 -7.59
N THR A 169 13.67 14.37 -8.05
CA THR A 169 14.79 14.41 -9.01
C THR A 169 14.34 14.84 -10.41
N ASN A 170 13.20 14.35 -10.91
CA ASN A 170 12.67 14.77 -12.21
C ASN A 170 12.19 16.23 -12.17
N LEU A 171 11.61 16.68 -11.05
CA LEU A 171 11.23 18.08 -10.85
C LEU A 171 12.47 18.99 -10.87
N MET A 172 13.50 18.68 -10.07
CA MET A 172 14.73 19.46 -10.04
C MET A 172 15.41 19.52 -11.41
N ALA A 173 15.49 18.39 -12.11
CA ALA A 173 16.05 18.35 -13.46
C ALA A 173 15.24 19.21 -14.44
N SER A 174 13.91 19.10 -14.41
CA SER A 174 13.02 19.85 -15.31
C SER A 174 13.02 21.35 -15.03
N VAL A 175 13.02 21.76 -13.76
CA VAL A 175 13.17 23.17 -13.36
C VAL A 175 14.52 23.73 -13.79
N ASN A 176 15.60 22.97 -13.60
CA ASN A 176 16.93 23.38 -14.05
C ASN A 176 17.00 23.54 -15.57
N MET A 177 16.37 22.64 -16.35
CA MET A 177 16.27 22.79 -17.80
C MET A 177 15.43 24.02 -18.20
N ALA A 178 14.29 24.23 -17.55
CA ALA A 178 13.42 25.39 -17.82
C ALA A 178 14.12 26.72 -17.55
N ALA A 179 14.91 26.81 -16.48
CA ALA A 179 15.64 28.00 -16.10
C ALA A 179 16.76 28.38 -17.09
N ASN A 180 17.33 27.39 -17.79
CA ASN A 180 18.52 27.58 -18.64
C ASN A 180 18.20 27.53 -20.16
N THR A 181 16.93 27.49 -20.57
CA THR A 181 16.52 27.37 -21.98
C THR A 181 15.74 28.60 -22.49
N ASN A 182 15.43 28.60 -23.80
CA ASN A 182 14.68 29.65 -24.50
C ASN A 182 13.18 29.46 -24.37
N ASP A 183 12.41 30.43 -24.83
CA ASP A 183 10.96 30.40 -24.78
C ASP A 183 10.35 29.11 -25.37
N ASP A 184 10.83 28.61 -26.51
CA ASP A 184 10.35 27.34 -27.05
C ASP A 184 10.74 26.10 -26.21
N GLY A 185 11.90 26.13 -25.54
CA GLY A 185 12.33 25.06 -24.65
C GLY A 185 11.67 25.14 -23.27
N LYS A 186 11.23 26.33 -22.86
CA LYS A 186 10.53 26.55 -21.58
C LYS A 186 9.17 25.87 -21.59
N VAL A 187 8.49 25.82 -22.75
CA VAL A 187 7.20 25.12 -22.87
C VAL A 187 7.38 23.62 -22.59
N THR A 188 8.39 23.00 -23.21
CA THR A 188 8.62 21.54 -23.09
C THR A 188 9.17 21.17 -21.72
N ALA A 189 10.10 21.98 -21.18
CA ALA A 189 10.58 21.83 -19.81
C ALA A 189 9.47 22.10 -18.79
N GLY A 190 8.56 23.04 -19.05
CA GLY A 190 7.38 23.30 -18.22
C GLY A 190 6.40 22.13 -18.19
N LEU A 191 6.17 21.47 -19.33
CA LEU A 191 5.41 20.22 -19.39
C LEU A 191 6.09 19.11 -18.59
N ALA A 192 7.42 19.00 -18.66
CA ALA A 192 8.17 18.04 -17.85
C ALA A 192 8.07 18.35 -16.34
N VAL A 193 8.03 19.62 -15.94
CA VAL A 193 7.75 20.02 -14.54
C VAL A 193 6.38 19.52 -14.09
N LEU A 194 5.33 19.72 -14.89
CA LEU A 194 3.99 19.23 -14.54
C LEU A 194 3.95 17.70 -14.48
N LEU A 195 4.55 17.03 -15.46
CA LEU A 195 4.56 15.57 -15.54
C LEU A 195 5.53 14.92 -14.54
N SER A 196 6.42 15.69 -13.90
CA SER A 196 7.21 15.20 -12.78
C SER A 196 6.32 14.78 -11.60
N ALA A 197 5.14 15.39 -11.44
CA ALA A 197 4.15 15.06 -10.41
C ALA A 197 3.33 13.79 -10.71
N THR A 198 3.51 13.17 -11.88
CA THR A 198 2.79 11.93 -12.27
C THR A 198 2.86 10.84 -11.20
N PRO A 199 4.02 10.52 -10.59
CA PRO A 199 4.11 9.51 -9.53
C PRO A 199 3.30 9.84 -8.26
N LEU A 200 2.98 11.11 -8.01
CA LEU A 200 2.13 11.52 -6.88
C LEU A 200 0.64 11.37 -7.20
N LEU A 201 0.26 11.68 -8.45
CA LEU A 201 -1.13 11.57 -8.90
C LEU A 201 -1.56 10.11 -9.09
N PHE A 202 -0.67 9.28 -9.62
CA PHE A 202 -0.92 7.87 -9.85
C PHE A 202 -0.21 7.04 -8.79
N ARG A 203 -1.00 6.58 -7.82
CA ARG A 203 -0.50 5.76 -6.72
C ARG A 203 0.16 4.49 -7.23
N TYR A 204 1.29 4.18 -6.64
CA TYR A 204 2.03 2.97 -6.92
C TYR A 204 1.25 1.74 -6.44
N ARG A 205 1.30 0.63 -7.20
CA ARG A 205 0.56 -0.60 -6.85
C ARG A 205 0.89 -1.08 -5.43
N TRP A 206 2.15 -1.00 -5.01
CA TRP A 206 2.55 -1.39 -3.65
C TRP A 206 1.87 -0.57 -2.56
N ASN A 207 1.68 0.73 -2.79
CA ASN A 207 0.98 1.59 -1.85
C ASN A 207 -0.51 1.24 -1.78
N THR A 208 -1.17 1.09 -2.94
CA THR A 208 -2.60 0.78 -3.01
C THR A 208 -2.92 -0.55 -2.33
N VAL A 209 -2.10 -1.58 -2.52
CA VAL A 209 -2.32 -2.90 -1.90
C VAL A 209 -2.24 -2.83 -0.37
N ALA A 210 -1.22 -2.15 0.16
CA ALA A 210 -1.06 -2.01 1.61
C ALA A 210 -2.18 -1.15 2.23
N GLU A 211 -2.56 -0.06 1.56
CA GLU A 211 -3.66 0.81 2.00
C GLU A 211 -5.01 0.08 1.97
N GLU A 212 -5.28 -0.72 0.94
CA GLU A 212 -6.46 -1.58 0.88
C GLU A 212 -6.48 -2.57 2.04
N HIS A 213 -5.34 -3.22 2.32
CA HIS A 213 -5.24 -4.15 3.44
C HIS A 213 -5.45 -3.45 4.80
N ASP A 214 -4.83 -2.29 5.01
CA ASP A 214 -5.05 -1.47 6.20
C ASP A 214 -6.50 -0.98 6.30
N HIS A 215 -7.17 -0.72 5.17
CA HIS A 215 -8.58 -0.36 5.14
C HIS A 215 -9.48 -1.52 5.59
N TYR A 216 -9.22 -2.76 5.15
CA TYR A 216 -9.93 -3.94 5.65
C TYR A 216 -9.68 -4.18 7.13
N LYS A 217 -8.43 -4.02 7.57
CA LYS A 217 -8.07 -4.10 8.98
C LYS A 217 -8.85 -3.05 9.80
N LYS A 218 -8.88 -1.80 9.36
CA LYS A 218 -9.66 -0.72 10.01
C LYS A 218 -11.16 -0.99 10.05
N LYS A 219 -11.74 -1.81 9.19
CA LYS A 219 -13.17 -2.17 9.29
C LYS A 219 -13.47 -3.11 10.47
N ILE A 220 -12.51 -3.92 10.87
CA ILE A 220 -12.65 -4.88 11.97
C ILE A 220 -12.20 -4.27 13.30
N TYR A 221 -11.17 -3.43 13.25
CA TYR A 221 -10.57 -2.78 14.42
C TYR A 221 -11.00 -1.33 14.65
N GLY A 222 -11.72 -0.76 13.69
CA GLY A 222 -12.12 0.63 13.73
C GLY A 222 -13.12 0.87 14.85
N PRO A 223 -13.04 1.99 15.58
CA PRO A 223 -14.09 2.35 16.51
C PRO A 223 -15.40 2.49 15.74
N VAL A 224 -16.45 1.83 16.23
CA VAL A 224 -17.80 2.06 15.76
C VAL A 224 -18.30 3.30 16.50
N ALA A 225 -18.20 4.45 15.83
CA ALA A 225 -18.81 5.68 16.30
C ALA A 225 -20.30 5.62 15.99
N GLN A 226 -21.13 5.54 17.04
CA GLN A 226 -22.58 5.58 16.91
C GLN A 226 -23.08 6.87 17.56
N THR A 227 -23.85 7.65 16.81
CA THR A 227 -24.63 8.76 17.38
C THR A 227 -25.76 8.16 18.21
N THR A 228 -25.79 8.49 19.49
CA THR A 228 -26.82 8.03 20.43
C THR A 228 -27.47 9.23 21.10
N LEU A 229 -28.75 9.13 21.44
CA LEU A 229 -29.42 10.12 22.27
C LEU A 229 -29.22 9.70 23.72
N ILE A 230 -28.52 10.55 24.48
CA ILE A 230 -28.28 10.29 25.90
C ILE A 230 -29.38 11.03 26.69
N PRO A 231 -30.18 10.34 27.51
CA PRO A 231 -31.15 10.99 28.36
C PRO A 231 -30.41 11.72 29.48
N VAL A 232 -30.60 13.03 29.57
CA VAL A 232 -30.09 13.89 30.64
C VAL A 232 -31.28 14.26 31.54
N ASN A 233 -31.03 14.51 32.82
CA ASN A 233 -32.08 14.89 33.79
C ASN A 233 -33.22 13.86 33.92
N GLN A 234 -32.89 12.61 34.26
CA GLN A 234 -33.89 11.54 34.50
C GLN A 234 -34.88 11.34 33.33
N GLY A 235 -34.44 11.54 32.08
CA GLY A 235 -35.25 11.32 30.88
C GLY A 235 -36.12 12.51 30.44
N LYS A 236 -35.95 13.69 31.04
CA LYS A 236 -36.67 14.91 30.64
C LYS A 236 -36.05 15.63 29.44
N GLU A 237 -34.75 15.46 29.21
CA GLU A 237 -34.03 16.10 28.11
C GLU A 237 -33.18 15.08 27.36
N TRP A 238 -33.17 15.16 26.03
CA TRP A 238 -32.34 14.30 25.18
C TRP A 238 -31.24 15.15 24.57
N THR A 239 -29.99 14.81 24.85
CA THR A 239 -28.83 15.46 24.21
C THR A 239 -28.20 14.52 23.19
N PRO A 240 -27.84 15.02 21.99
CA PRO A 240 -27.07 14.24 21.05
C PRO A 240 -25.70 13.92 21.65
N GLY A 241 -25.39 12.63 21.75
CA GLY A 241 -24.10 12.11 22.18
C GLY A 241 -23.44 11.32 21.06
N VAL A 242 -22.12 11.30 21.06
CA VAL A 242 -21.33 10.39 20.23
C VAL A 242 -20.78 9.32 21.16
N SER A 243 -21.22 8.08 20.97
CA SER A 243 -20.62 6.92 21.63
C SER A 243 -19.55 6.34 20.71
N VAL A 244 -18.34 6.20 21.25
CA VAL A 244 -17.24 5.55 20.55
C VAL A 244 -17.01 4.21 21.20
N THR A 245 -17.38 3.12 20.52
CA THR A 245 -17.16 1.77 21.00
C THR A 245 -15.98 1.16 20.25
N TYR A 246 -14.98 0.70 20.99
CA TYR A 246 -13.90 -0.10 20.44
C TYR A 246 -14.27 -1.58 20.56
N SER A 247 -14.30 -2.32 19.44
CA SER A 247 -14.26 -3.78 19.51
C SER A 247 -12.80 -4.19 19.46
N PHE A 248 -12.27 -4.62 20.61
CA PHE A 248 -10.97 -5.28 20.71
C PHE A 248 -11.17 -6.75 21.04
#